data_AF-A0AB33SM42-F1
#
_entry.id   AF-A0AB33SM42-F1
#
_cell.length_a   1.000
_cell.length_b   1.000
_cell.length_c   1.000
_cell.angle_alpha   90.00
_cell.angle_beta   90.00
_cell.angle_gamma   90.00
#
_symmetry.space_group_name_H-M   'P 1'
#
loop_
_entity.id
_entity.type
_entity.pdbx_description
1 polymer ?
#
loop_
_entity_poly.entity_id
_entity_poly.type
_entity_poly.pdbx_seq_one_letter_code
_entity_poly.pdbx_strand_id
1 'polypeptide(L)'
;MRRFAGACRFVFNRALARQNENHEAGNKYIPYGKMASWLVEWKNATETQWLKDSPSQPLQQSLKDLERAYKNFFRKRAAFPRFKKR
;
A
#
# COMPACT_ATOMS: atom_id res chain seq x y z
N MET A 1 5.81 17.41 -9.81
CA MET A 1 5.39 15.98 -9.83
C MET A 1 6.22 15.02 -8.96
N ARG A 2 7.50 15.27 -8.64
CA ARG A 2 8.35 14.32 -7.87
C ARG A 2 7.85 13.99 -6.44
N ARG A 3 7.15 14.91 -5.78
CA ARG A 3 6.60 14.71 -4.42
C ARG A 3 5.51 13.62 -4.38
N PHE A 4 4.63 13.58 -5.37
CA PHE A 4 3.51 12.63 -5.41
C PHE A 4 3.98 11.19 -5.64
N ALA A 5 5.00 10.99 -6.49
CA ALA A 5 5.59 9.67 -6.70
C ALA A 5 6.21 9.10 -5.40
N GLY A 6 6.80 9.98 -4.57
CA GLY A 6 7.33 9.60 -3.26
C GLY A 6 6.25 9.13 -2.28
N ALA A 7 5.12 9.85 -2.21
CA ALA A 7 3.99 9.50 -1.36
C ALA A 7 3.32 8.18 -1.78
N CYS A 8 3.08 8.00 -3.08
CA CYS A 8 2.54 6.74 -3.63
C CYS A 8 3.45 5.55 -3.32
N ARG A 9 4.77 5.71 -3.49
CA ARG A 9 5.74 4.67 -3.15
C ARG A 9 5.71 4.33 -1.67
N PHE A 10 5.67 5.34 -0.80
CA PHE A 10 5.59 5.16 0.64
C PHE A 10 4.34 4.38 1.04
N VAL A 11 3.16 4.79 0.57
CA VAL A 11 1.89 4.13 0.85
C VAL A 11 1.89 2.68 0.38
N PHE A 12 2.39 2.40 -0.83
CA PHE A 12 2.51 1.04 -1.34
C PHE A 12 3.42 0.18 -0.45
N ASN A 13 4.62 0.68 -0.13
CA ASN A 13 5.59 -0.08 0.65
C ASN A 13 5.10 -0.31 2.08
N ARG A 14 4.50 0.69 2.73
CA ARG A 14 3.98 0.55 4.09
C ARG A 14 2.80 -0.42 4.16
N ALA A 15 1.93 -0.44 3.15
CA ALA A 15 0.86 -1.43 3.05
C ALA A 15 1.40 -2.85 2.78
N LEU A 16 2.42 -2.99 1.93
CA LEU A 16 3.07 -4.26 1.67
C LEU A 16 3.75 -4.82 2.94
N ALA A 17 4.41 -3.97 3.73
CA ALA A 17 5.00 -4.39 5.01
C ALA A 17 3.96 -4.98 5.96
N ARG A 18 2.83 -4.29 6.17
CA ARG A 18 1.72 -4.82 6.98
C ARG A 18 1.13 -6.12 6.42
N GLN A 19 1.06 -6.27 5.10
CA GLN A 19 0.61 -7.53 4.49
C GLN A 19 1.60 -8.66 4.70
N ASN A 20 2.91 -8.40 4.62
CA ASN A 20 3.93 -9.39 4.86
C ASN A 20 3.88 -9.87 6.32
N GLU A 21 3.82 -8.94 7.29
CA GLU A 21 3.65 -9.28 8.71
C GLU A 21 2.38 -10.14 8.94
N ASN A 22 1.26 -9.75 8.32
CA ASN A 22 0.01 -10.50 8.39
C ASN A 22 0.14 -11.90 7.76
N HIS A 23 0.86 -12.02 6.64
CA HIS A 23 1.10 -13.29 5.96
C HIS A 23 2.03 -14.20 6.77
N GLU A 24 3.10 -13.66 7.36
CA GLU A 24 4.02 -14.37 8.25
C GLU A 24 3.31 -14.88 9.50
N ALA A 25 2.33 -14.13 10.02
CA ALA A 25 1.44 -14.57 11.08
C ALA A 25 0.41 -15.64 10.66
N GLY A 26 0.43 -16.11 9.41
CA GLY A 26 -0.49 -17.14 8.88
C GLY A 26 -1.89 -16.63 8.57
N ASN A 27 -2.12 -15.31 8.58
CA ASN A 27 -3.44 -14.73 8.33
C ASN A 27 -3.75 -14.60 6.85
N LYS A 28 -5.05 -14.48 6.54
CA LYS A 28 -5.55 -14.24 5.19
C LYS A 28 -5.17 -12.85 4.70
N TYR A 29 -5.01 -12.72 3.38
CA TYR A 29 -4.76 -11.45 2.70
C TYR A 29 -5.78 -10.37 3.08
N ILE A 30 -5.28 -9.17 3.37
CA ILE A 30 -6.13 -8.04 3.77
C ILE A 30 -6.66 -7.28 2.52
N PRO A 31 -7.98 -7.16 2.31
CA PRO A 31 -8.53 -6.53 1.11
C PRO A 31 -8.34 -5.00 1.11
N TYR A 32 -8.49 -4.38 -0.07
CA TYR A 32 -8.35 -2.93 -0.25
C TYR A 32 -9.18 -2.10 0.76
N GLY A 33 -10.40 -2.52 1.08
CA GLY A 33 -11.26 -1.79 2.02
C GLY A 33 -10.60 -1.55 3.38
N LYS A 34 -9.89 -2.54 3.92
CA LYS A 34 -9.14 -2.42 5.17
C LYS A 34 -7.80 -1.71 4.98
N MET A 35 -7.16 -1.83 3.81
CA MET A 35 -5.98 -1.02 3.51
C MET A 35 -6.30 0.48 3.39
N ALA A 36 -7.49 0.83 2.90
CA ALA A 36 -7.94 2.21 2.78
C ALA A 36 -8.14 2.87 4.15
N SER A 37 -8.54 2.13 5.20
CA SER A 37 -8.62 2.67 6.56
C SER A 37 -7.24 3.02 7.11
N TRP A 38 -6.21 2.21 6.80
CA TRP A 38 -4.83 2.54 7.16
C TRP A 38 -4.33 3.84 6.53
N LEU A 39 -4.77 4.14 5.31
CA LEU A 39 -4.41 5.40 4.67
C LEU A 39 -4.96 6.61 5.44
N VAL A 40 -6.17 6.48 6.03
CA VAL A 40 -6.75 7.52 6.89
C VAL A 40 -5.93 7.66 8.17
N GLU A 41 -5.57 6.55 8.82
CA GLU A 41 -4.69 6.54 9.99
C GLU A 41 -3.35 7.22 9.69
N TRP A 42 -2.69 6.85 8.59
CA TRP A 42 -1.38 7.41 8.22
C TRP A 42 -1.46 8.90 7.88
N LYS A 43 -2.54 9.37 7.26
CA LYS A 43 -2.72 10.81 7.04
C LYS A 43 -2.88 11.58 8.35
N ASN A 44 -3.38 10.95 9.40
CA ASN A 44 -3.60 11.58 10.70
C ASN A 44 -2.45 11.40 11.70
N ALA A 45 -1.56 10.43 11.49
CA ALA A 45 -0.37 10.26 12.31
C ALA A 45 0.66 11.38 12.04
N THR A 46 1.23 11.95 13.11
CA THR A 46 2.19 13.06 13.06
C THR A 46 3.39 12.77 12.15
N GLU A 47 3.93 11.55 12.21
CA GLU A 47 5.11 11.13 11.43
C GLU A 47 4.86 11.08 9.92
N THR A 48 3.61 10.88 9.52
CA THR A 48 3.19 10.70 8.12
C THR A 48 2.17 11.74 7.67
N GLN A 49 2.05 12.83 8.41
CA GLN A 49 1.08 13.90 8.15
C GLN A 49 1.32 14.57 6.78
N TRP A 50 2.56 14.58 6.31
CA TRP A 50 2.96 15.05 4.96
C TRP A 50 2.25 14.31 3.81
N LEU A 51 1.61 13.15 4.06
CA LEU A 51 0.73 12.49 3.10
C LEU A 51 -0.54 13.30 2.79
N LYS A 52 -0.93 14.23 3.66
CA LYS A 52 -2.06 15.16 3.42
C LYS A 52 -1.78 16.13 2.29
N ASP A 53 -0.50 16.44 2.03
CA ASP A 53 -0.08 17.32 0.93
C ASP A 53 -0.19 16.65 -0.45
N SER A 54 -0.46 15.33 -0.49
CA SER A 54 -0.65 14.57 -1.71
C SER A 54 -2.13 14.29 -1.97
N PRO A 55 -2.61 14.39 -3.23
CA PRO A 55 -3.98 14.06 -3.57
C PRO A 55 -4.34 12.64 -3.11
N SER A 56 -5.54 12.46 -2.55
CA SER A 56 -5.98 11.16 -2.04
C SER A 56 -6.08 10.09 -3.13
N GLN A 57 -6.44 10.49 -4.35
CA GLN A 57 -6.71 9.56 -5.45
C GLN A 57 -5.47 8.73 -5.87
N PRO A 58 -4.29 9.31 -6.13
CA PRO A 58 -3.05 8.55 -6.35
C PRO A 58 -2.64 7.62 -5.21
N LEU A 59 -2.86 8.02 -3.95
CA LEU A 59 -2.52 7.18 -2.79
C LEU A 59 -3.44 5.96 -2.71
N GLN A 60 -4.75 6.15 -2.92
CA GLN A 60 -5.71 5.06 -3.03
C GLN A 60 -5.41 4.15 -4.21
N GLN A 61 -5.02 4.72 -5.37
CA GLN A 61 -4.62 3.92 -6.53
C GLN A 61 -3.40 3.04 -6.22
N SER A 62 -2.44 3.55 -5.44
CA SER A 62 -1.27 2.76 -5.01
C SER A 62 -1.67 1.53 -4.19
N LEU A 63 -2.71 1.62 -3.35
CA LEU A 63 -3.26 0.47 -2.62
C LEU A 63 -4.00 -0.51 -3.54
N LYS A 64 -4.72 0.00 -4.55
CA LYS A 64 -5.37 -0.84 -5.57
C LYS A 64 -4.35 -1.59 -6.41
N ASP A 65 -3.22 -0.96 -6.74
CA ASP A 65 -2.12 -1.59 -7.45
C ASP A 65 -1.51 -2.74 -6.63
N LEU A 66 -1.37 -2.55 -5.32
CA LEU A 66 -0.94 -3.61 -4.41
C LEU A 66 -1.93 -4.78 -4.40
N GLU A 67 -3.23 -4.49 -4.31
CA GLU A 67 -4.27 -5.53 -4.38
C GLU A 67 -4.23 -6.29 -5.70
N ARG A 68 -4.03 -5.58 -6.82
CA ARG A 68 -3.88 -6.19 -8.13
C ARG A 68 -2.65 -7.09 -8.19
N ALA A 69 -1.53 -6.69 -7.58
CA ALA A 69 -0.32 -7.49 -7.51
C ALA A 69 -0.56 -8.80 -6.75
N TYR A 70 -1.22 -8.76 -5.59
CA TYR A 70 -1.61 -9.96 -4.85
C TYR A 70 -2.60 -10.84 -5.62
N LYS A 71 -3.63 -10.25 -6.25
CA LYS A 71 -4.57 -10.99 -7.12
C LYS A 71 -3.85 -11.72 -8.24
N ASN A 72 -2.87 -11.08 -8.88
CA ASN A 72 -2.07 -11.70 -9.93
C ASN A 72 -1.16 -12.82 -9.38
N PHE A 73 -0.57 -12.62 -8.20
CA PHE A 73 0.20 -13.65 -7.51
C PHE A 73 -0.63 -14.90 -7.21
N PHE A 74 -1.82 -14.74 -6.60
CA PHE A 74 -2.72 -15.87 -6.32
C PHE A 74 -3.22 -16.57 -7.58
N ARG A 75 -3.35 -15.84 -8.70
CA ARG A 75 -3.68 -16.39 -10.02
C ARG A 75 -2.48 -17.01 -10.74
N LYS A 76 -1.30 -17.08 -10.11
CA LYS A 76 -0.03 -17.56 -10.69
C LYS A 76 0.37 -16.80 -11.98
N ARG A 77 -0.05 -15.55 -12.12
CA ARG A 77 0.26 -14.67 -13.28
C ARG A 77 1.43 -13.73 -13.01
N ALA A 78 1.85 -13.60 -11.76
CA ALA A 78 2.97 -12.76 -11.34
C ALA A 78 3.64 -13.36 -10.11
N ALA A 79 4.89 -12.95 -9.86
CA ALA A 79 5.58 -13.25 -8.62
C ALA A 79 4.97 -12.50 -7.43
N PHE A 80 5.38 -12.90 -6.22
CA PHE A 80 4.96 -12.23 -4.98
C PHE A 80 5.30 -10.72 -5.03
N PRO A 81 4.41 -9.83 -4.54
CA PRO A 81 4.67 -8.39 -4.55
C PRO A 81 5.96 -8.01 -3.82
N ARG A 82 6.74 -7.09 -4.39
CA ARG A 82 8.01 -6.62 -3.83
C ARG A 82 7.96 -5.14 -3.51
N PHE A 83 8.76 -4.71 -2.55
CA PHE A 83 8.94 -3.29 -2.23
C PHE A 83 9.39 -2.51 -3.48
N LYS A 84 8.75 -1.37 -3.72
CA LYS A 84 9.13 -0.45 -4.78
C LYS A 84 10.44 0.26 -4.41
N LYS A 85 11.40 0.23 -5.33
CA LYS A 85 12.69 0.93 -5.22
C LYS A 85 12.57 2.38 -5.71
N ARG A 86 13.60 3.19 -5.43
CA ARG A 86 13.68 4.59 -5.84
C ARG A 86 14.20 4.73 -7.26
#